data_AF-A0A9Q3CV86-F1
#
_entry.id   AF-A0A9Q3CV86-F1
#
_cell.length_a   1.000
_cell.length_b   1.000
_cell.length_c   1.000
_cell.angle_alpha   90.00
_cell.angle_beta   90.00
_cell.angle_gamma   90.00
#
_symmetry.space_group_name_H-M   'P 1'
#
loop_
_entity.id
_entity.type
_entity.pdbx_description
1 polymer ?
#
loop_
_entity_poly.entity_id
_entity_poly.type
_entity_poly.pdbx_seq_one_letter_code
_entity_poly.pdbx_strand_id
1 'polypeptide(L)'
;MRCIPCYKGAAANSHCNCSFNYYIAQARVRIEHCIGILKGRWASLQNLRLRCNSADDMVHVNRWVYACAILHNILLHDGEEWHQQNFPVEVNIFNLNEPVAGQTLAQAHRTAIKDFCLQSNGLI
;
A
#
# COMPACT_ATOMS: atom_id res chain seq x y z
N MET A 1 6.57 -3.00 15.57
CA MET A 1 5.75 -3.77 14.61
C MET A 1 6.64 -4.78 13.90
N ARG A 2 6.25 -6.06 13.80
CA ARG A 2 7.05 -7.09 13.11
C ARG A 2 6.59 -7.18 11.65
N CYS A 3 7.41 -6.75 10.70
CA CYS A 3 7.12 -6.94 9.28
C CYS A 3 7.22 -8.43 8.94
N ILE A 4 6.13 -9.01 8.43
CA ILE A 4 6.14 -10.39 7.94
C ILE A 4 6.59 -10.36 6.48
N PRO A 5 7.73 -10.97 6.13
CA PRO A 5 8.23 -10.96 4.76
C PRO A 5 7.38 -11.86 3.86
N CYS A 6 7.26 -11.48 2.58
CA CYS A 6 6.54 -12.23 1.56
C CYS A 6 7.19 -13.59 1.29
N TYR A 7 8.52 -13.60 1.14
CA TYR A 7 9.31 -14.82 1.04
C TYR A 7 9.99 -15.13 2.38
N LYS A 8 9.97 -16.41 2.79
CA LYS A 8 10.49 -16.91 4.08
C LYS A 8 11.47 -18.06 3.87
N GLY A 9 12.31 -18.32 4.87
CA GLY A 9 13.25 -19.44 4.86
C GLY A 9 14.22 -19.39 3.68
N ALA A 10 14.56 -20.54 3.10
CA ALA A 10 15.52 -20.63 2.00
C ALA A 10 15.13 -19.79 0.76
N ALA A 11 13.82 -19.58 0.51
CA ALA A 11 13.35 -18.75 -0.60
C ALA A 11 13.71 -17.27 -0.43
N ALA A 12 13.85 -16.77 0.80
CA ALA A 12 14.23 -15.38 1.07
C ALA A 12 15.70 -15.08 0.73
N ASN A 13 16.55 -16.11 0.65
CA ASN A 13 17.99 -15.95 0.44
C ASN A 13 18.38 -15.69 -1.02
N SER A 14 17.46 -15.89 -1.97
CA SER A 14 17.73 -15.48 -3.35
C SER A 14 17.79 -13.96 -3.44
N HIS A 15 18.75 -13.43 -4.20
CA HIS A 15 19.01 -11.99 -4.31
C HIS A 15 17.74 -11.20 -4.66
N CYS A 16 16.99 -11.66 -5.68
CA CYS A 16 15.75 -11.03 -6.11
C CYS A 16 14.65 -11.03 -5.02
N ASN A 17 14.52 -12.12 -4.24
CA ASN A 17 13.50 -12.18 -3.17
C ASN A 17 13.90 -11.35 -1.95
N CYS A 18 15.20 -11.26 -1.66
CA CYS A 18 15.72 -10.39 -0.60
C CYS A 18 15.42 -8.92 -0.91
N SER A 19 15.76 -8.47 -2.13
CA SER A 19 15.48 -7.10 -2.58
C SER A 19 13.98 -6.83 -2.62
N PHE A 20 13.16 -7.74 -3.15
CA PHE A 20 11.70 -7.59 -3.14
C PHE A 20 11.13 -7.46 -1.71
N ASN A 21 11.56 -8.33 -0.78
CA ASN A 21 11.16 -8.24 0.62
C ASN A 21 11.57 -6.89 1.25
N TYR A 22 12.75 -6.37 0.91
CA TYR A 22 13.23 -5.08 1.38
C TYR A 22 12.34 -3.92 0.90
N TYR A 23 12.04 -3.83 -0.40
CA TYR A 23 11.19 -2.75 -0.94
C TYR A 23 9.76 -2.82 -0.41
N ILE A 24 9.18 -4.02 -0.31
CA ILE A 24 7.85 -4.18 0.29
C ILE A 24 7.85 -3.75 1.76
N ALA A 25 8.90 -4.09 2.53
CA ALA A 25 9.03 -3.63 3.91
C ALA A 25 9.13 -2.09 3.99
N GLN A 26 9.92 -1.47 3.11
CA GLN A 26 10.05 -0.01 3.06
C GLN A 26 8.73 0.69 2.70
N ALA A 27 8.03 0.21 1.67
CA ALA A 27 6.72 0.73 1.28
C ALA A 27 5.71 0.59 2.42
N ARG A 28 5.71 -0.56 3.10
CA ARG A 28 4.83 -0.83 4.24
C ARG A 28 5.06 0.15 5.39
N VAL A 29 6.31 0.48 5.72
CA VAL A 29 6.62 1.46 6.77
C VAL A 29 5.98 2.82 6.44
N ARG A 30 6.08 3.27 5.19
CA ARG A 30 5.45 4.54 4.74
C ARG A 30 3.92 4.47 4.82
N ILE A 31 3.32 3.36 4.39
CA ILE A 31 1.87 3.15 4.44
C ILE A 31 1.37 3.13 5.90
N GLU A 32 2.02 2.38 6.78
CA GLU A 32 1.66 2.29 8.20
C GLU A 32 1.79 3.65 8.89
N HIS A 33 2.84 4.41 8.57
CA HIS A 33 3.02 5.77 9.07
C HIS A 33 1.91 6.71 8.59
N CYS A 34 1.60 6.71 7.29
CA CYS A 34 0.51 7.51 6.71
C CYS A 34 -0.86 7.18 7.34
N ILE A 35 -1.17 5.89 7.51
CA ILE A 35 -2.39 5.44 8.19
C ILE A 35 -2.41 5.91 9.64
N GLY A 36 -1.26 5.90 10.32
CA GLY A 36 -1.10 6.43 11.67
C GLY A 36 -1.44 7.92 11.77
N ILE A 37 -0.91 8.74 10.85
CA ILE A 37 -1.21 10.17 10.76
C ILE A 37 -2.71 10.39 10.52
N LEU A 38 -3.29 9.70 9.53
CA LEU A 38 -4.71 9.83 9.20
C LEU A 38 -5.60 9.43 10.38
N LYS A 39 -5.31 8.33 11.07
CA LYS A 39 -6.05 7.91 12.26
C LYS A 39 -5.82 8.84 13.45
N GLY A 40 -4.64 9.42 13.60
CA GLY A 40 -4.35 10.41 14.63
C GLY A 40 -5.18 11.68 14.46
N ARG A 41 -5.39 12.11 13.22
CA ARG A 41 -6.18 13.31 12.89
C ARG A 41 -7.68 13.05 12.86
N TRP A 42 -8.11 11.95 12.26
CA TRP A 42 -9.52 11.64 12.04
C TRP A 42 -9.99 10.55 13.00
N ALA A 43 -10.62 10.96 14.10
CA ALA A 43 -11.20 10.03 15.09
C ALA A 43 -12.21 9.05 14.45
N SER A 44 -12.86 9.44 13.35
CA SER A 44 -13.74 8.58 12.54
C SER A 44 -13.04 7.34 11.98
N LEU A 45 -11.72 7.36 11.81
CA LEU A 45 -10.91 6.24 11.31
C LEU A 45 -10.33 5.35 12.43
N GLN A 46 -10.33 5.81 13.69
CA GLN A 46 -9.75 5.07 14.81
C GLN A 46 -10.57 3.85 15.20
N ASN A 47 -11.90 3.97 15.14
CA ASN A 47 -12.85 2.93 15.51
C ASN A 47 -13.75 2.54 14.34
N LEU A 48 -13.17 2.41 13.14
CA LEU A 48 -13.88 1.97 11.95
C LEU A 48 -14.26 0.47 12.08
N ARG A 49 -15.20 0.16 12.97
CA ARG A 49 -15.80 -1.15 13.17
C ARG A 49 -16.99 -1.32 12.22
N LEU A 50 -16.77 -1.06 10.94
CA LEU A 50 -17.81 -1.28 9.94
C LEU A 50 -17.83 -2.79 9.66
N ARG A 51 -18.99 -3.42 9.88
CA ARG A 51 -19.26 -4.75 9.33
C ARG A 51 -19.34 -4.57 7.82
N CYS A 52 -18.26 -4.84 7.12
CA CYS A 52 -18.28 -4.92 5.67
C CYS A 52 -18.88 -6.27 5.27
N ASN A 53 -20.20 -6.34 5.23
CA ASN A 53 -20.93 -7.55 4.88
C ASN A 53 -21.26 -7.59 3.37
N SER A 54 -21.21 -6.44 2.70
CA SER A 54 -21.42 -6.29 1.26
C SER A 54 -20.25 -5.61 0.56
N ALA A 55 -20.16 -5.80 -0.76
CA ALA A 55 -19.26 -5.03 -1.61
C ALA A 55 -19.55 -3.53 -1.55
N ASP A 56 -20.82 -3.15 -1.39
CA ASP A 56 -21.22 -1.74 -1.27
C ASP A 56 -20.68 -1.10 0.01
N ASP A 57 -20.64 -1.85 1.12
CA ASP A 57 -20.05 -1.40 2.38
C ASP A 57 -18.56 -1.09 2.21
N MET A 58 -17.85 -1.95 1.46
CA MET A 58 -16.43 -1.76 1.13
C MET A 58 -16.22 -0.51 0.26
N VAL A 59 -17.09 -0.28 -0.72
CA VAL A 59 -17.04 0.94 -1.55
C VAL A 59 -17.27 2.18 -0.68
N HIS A 60 -18.24 2.14 0.24
CA HIS A 60 -18.52 3.24 1.15
C HIS A 60 -17.32 3.53 2.07
N VAL A 61 -16.72 2.49 2.66
CA VAL A 61 -15.50 2.60 3.47
C VAL A 61 -14.36 3.24 2.68
N ASN A 62 -14.14 2.77 1.44
CA ASN A 62 -13.10 3.33 0.58
C ASN A 62 -13.35 4.82 0.31
N ARG A 63 -14.58 5.20 -0.05
CA ARG A 63 -14.95 6.61 -0.25
C ARG A 63 -14.71 7.46 0.99
N TRP A 64 -15.01 6.93 2.17
CA TRP A 64 -14.77 7.62 3.44
C TRP A 64 -13.28 7.85 3.69
N VAL A 65 -12.44 6.82 3.49
CA VAL A 65 -10.98 6.93 3.59
C VAL A 65 -10.43 7.94 2.59
N TYR A 66 -10.92 7.93 1.34
CA TYR A 66 -10.53 8.92 0.33
C TYR A 66 -10.92 10.34 0.72
N ALA A 67 -12.13 10.56 1.24
CA ALA A 67 -12.55 11.88 1.72
C ALA A 67 -11.62 12.39 2.83
N CYS A 68 -11.28 11.54 3.80
CA CYS A 68 -10.31 11.89 4.85
C CYS A 68 -8.92 12.22 4.29
N ALA A 69 -8.45 11.53 3.25
CA ALA A 69 -7.17 11.81 2.61
C ALA A 69 -7.19 13.14 1.84
N ILE A 70 -8.26 13.41 1.09
CA ILE A 70 -8.44 14.68 0.36
C ILE A 70 -8.49 15.85 1.34
N LEU A 71 -9.30 15.73 2.40
CA LEU A 71 -9.39 16.75 3.45
C LEU A 71 -8.04 16.96 4.15
N HIS A 72 -7.29 15.88 4.40
CA HIS A 72 -5.95 15.98 4.97
C HIS A 72 -5.02 16.79 4.07
N ASN A 73 -5.04 16.53 2.75
CA ASN A 73 -4.22 17.26 1.79
C ASN A 73 -4.60 18.74 1.70
N ILE A 74 -5.90 19.07 1.69
CA ILE A 74 -6.37 20.47 1.73
C ILE A 74 -5.82 21.18 2.98
N LEU A 75 -5.96 20.55 4.15
CA LEU A 75 -5.50 21.10 5.42
C LEU A 75 -3.96 21.21 5.53
N LEU A 76 -3.20 20.40 4.78
CA LEU A 76 -1.75 20.56 4.70
C LEU A 76 -1.34 21.79 3.88
N HIS A 77 -2.15 22.18 2.89
CA HIS A 77 -1.90 23.35 2.04
C HIS A 77 -2.29 24.68 2.69
N ASP A 78 -3.36 24.69 3.50
CA ASP A 78 -3.91 25.93 4.08
C ASP A 78 -3.27 26.37 5.41
N GLY A 79 -2.16 25.72 5.82
CA GLY A 79 -1.31 26.18 6.91
C GLY A 79 -1.72 25.68 8.28
N GLU A 80 -1.37 24.43 8.59
CA GLU A 80 -0.98 24.09 9.95
C GLU A 80 0.43 23.48 9.95
N GLU A 81 1.33 24.16 10.65
CA GLU A 81 2.69 23.73 10.96
C GLU A 81 2.66 22.40 11.76
N TRP A 82 2.58 21.28 11.07
CA TRP A 82 2.93 19.97 11.63
C TRP A 82 3.99 19.33 10.74
N HIS A 83 5.16 19.09 11.34
CA HIS A 83 6.40 18.67 10.71
C HIS A 83 6.22 17.74 9.50
N GLN A 84 6.47 18.30 8.32
CA GLN A 84 6.42 17.63 7.03
C GLN A 84 7.53 16.57 6.94
N GLN A 85 7.15 15.31 6.73
CA GLN A 85 8.01 14.39 5.99
C GLN A 85 7.40 14.22 4.61
N ASN A 86 8.02 14.89 3.62
CA ASN A 86 7.64 14.78 2.22
C ASN A 86 7.95 13.36 1.72
N PHE A 87 6.90 12.64 1.34
CA PHE A 87 7.01 11.41 0.57
C PHE A 87 6.48 11.67 -0.84
N PRO A 88 7.22 11.30 -1.89
CA PRO A 88 6.74 11.45 -3.26
C PRO A 88 5.48 10.61 -3.44
N VAL A 89 4.40 11.29 -3.84
CA VAL A 89 3.13 10.67 -4.21
C VAL A 89 3.23 10.31 -5.68
N GLU A 90 3.28 9.02 -5.98
CA GLU A 90 2.70 8.45 -7.21
C GLU A 90 2.75 6.92 -7.16
N VAL A 91 1.57 6.28 -7.12
CA VAL A 91 1.37 4.95 -7.72
C VAL A 91 -0.10 4.84 -8.15
N ASN A 92 -0.36 4.90 -9.44
CA ASN A 92 -1.66 4.57 -9.99
C ASN A 92 -1.71 3.06 -10.26
N ILE A 93 -2.29 2.30 -9.33
CA ILE A 93 -2.34 0.81 -9.34
C ILE A 93 -3.59 0.30 -10.08
N PHE A 94 -4.31 1.17 -10.79
CA PHE A 94 -5.50 0.78 -11.55
C PHE A 94 -5.18 0.60 -13.03
N ASN A 95 -4.48 -0.49 -13.37
CA ASN A 95 -4.62 -1.21 -14.65
C ASN A 95 -3.67 -2.42 -14.70
N LEU A 96 -4.11 -3.55 -14.13
CA LEU A 96 -3.54 -4.87 -14.41
C LEU A 96 -4.67 -5.83 -14.77
N ASN A 97 -5.24 -5.67 -15.95
CA ASN A 97 -6.08 -6.69 -16.57
C ASN A 97 -5.53 -6.97 -17.96
N GLU A 98 -4.78 -8.07 -18.09
CA GLU A 98 -4.96 -9.09 -19.14
C GLU A 98 -4.27 -10.39 -18.67
N PRO A 99 -4.98 -11.54 -18.60
CA PRO A 99 -4.41 -12.80 -18.10
C PRO A 99 -3.63 -13.55 -19.20
N VAL A 100 -2.38 -13.93 -18.91
CA VAL A 100 -1.57 -14.83 -19.76
C VAL A 100 -1.78 -16.28 -19.33
N ALA A 101 -2.07 -17.14 -20.31
CA ALA A 101 -2.48 -18.53 -20.11
C ALA A 101 -1.37 -19.42 -19.51
N GLY A 102 -1.73 -20.27 -18.53
CA GLY A 102 -0.94 -21.43 -18.12
C GLY A 102 -0.42 -21.46 -16.67
N GLN A 103 -0.55 -20.38 -15.91
CA GLN A 103 -0.29 -20.35 -14.46
C GLN A 103 -1.60 -20.03 -13.72
N THR A 104 -1.77 -20.47 -12.47
CA THR A 104 -2.93 -19.97 -11.69
C THR A 104 -2.86 -18.45 -11.64
N LEU A 105 -3.95 -17.75 -11.96
CA LEU A 105 -4.01 -16.28 -12.07
C LEU A 105 -3.29 -15.56 -10.92
N ALA A 106 -3.44 -16.11 -9.70
CA ALA A 106 -2.81 -15.57 -8.50
C ALA A 106 -1.28 -15.72 -8.46
N GLN A 107 -0.70 -16.80 -9.02
CA GLN A 107 0.75 -16.97 -9.13
C GLN A 107 1.33 -16.04 -10.19
N ALA A 108 0.70 -15.97 -11.37
CA ALA A 108 1.11 -15.05 -12.44
C ALA A 108 1.08 -13.60 -11.95
N HIS A 109 0.01 -13.18 -11.28
CA HIS A 109 -0.14 -11.85 -10.74
C HIS A 109 0.92 -11.51 -9.68
N ARG A 110 1.24 -12.46 -8.78
CA ARG A 110 2.31 -12.27 -7.78
C ARG A 110 3.68 -12.08 -8.43
N THR A 111 3.98 -12.86 -9.48
CA THR A 111 5.23 -12.75 -10.22
C THR A 111 5.31 -11.40 -10.95
N ALA A 112 4.23 -10.98 -11.61
CA ALA A 112 4.18 -9.67 -12.30
C ALA A 112 4.41 -8.49 -11.34
N ILE A 113 3.79 -8.52 -10.14
CA ILE A 113 4.02 -7.49 -9.11
C ILE A 113 5.48 -7.49 -8.66
N LYS A 114 6.08 -8.67 -8.49
CA LYS A 114 7.48 -8.78 -8.11
C LYS A 114 8.40 -8.17 -9.17
N ASP A 115 8.19 -8.52 -10.43
CA ASP A 115 9.02 -8.02 -11.54
C ASP A 115 8.87 -6.50 -11.68
N PHE A 116 7.64 -5.98 -11.62
CA PHE A 116 7.37 -4.54 -11.61
C PHE A 116 8.09 -3.83 -10.45
N CYS A 117 8.04 -4.41 -9.25
CA CYS A 117 8.68 -3.84 -8.07
C CYS A 117 10.21 -3.78 -8.24
N LEU A 118 10.83 -4.82 -8.81
CA LEU A 118 12.27 -4.86 -9.02
C LEU A 118 12.73 -3.92 -10.14
N GLN A 119 11.98 -3.84 -11.25
CA GLN A 119 12.23 -2.89 -12.35
C GLN A 119 12.13 -1.43 -11.90
N SER A 120 11.07 -1.09 -11.17
CA SER A 120 10.84 0.27 -10.66
C SER A 120 11.92 0.75 -9.70
N ASN A 121 12.71 -0.16 -9.13
CA ASN A 121 13.81 0.14 -8.22
C ASN A 121 15.20 -0.15 -8.84
N GLY A 122 15.28 -0.35 -10.17
CA GLY A 122 16.53 -0.39 -10.93
C GLY A 122 17.38 -1.66 -10.76
N LEU A 123 16.77 -2.79 -10.39
CA LEU A 123 17.48 -4.07 -10.18
C LEU A 123 17.34 -5.07 -11.34
N ILE A 124 16.53 -4.74 -12.36
CA ILE A 124 16.32 -5.52 -13.59
C ILE A 124 16.13 -4.55 -14.74
#